data_AF-A0A9P8ZFQ9-F1
#
_entry.id   AF-A0A9P8ZFQ9-F1
#
_cell.length_a   1.000
_cell.length_b   1.000
_cell.length_c   1.000
_cell.angle_alpha   90.00
_cell.angle_beta   90.00
_cell.angle_gamma   90.00
#
_symmetry.space_group_name_H-M   'P 1'
#
loop_
_entity.id
_entity.type
_entity.pdbx_description
1 polymer ?
#
loop_
_entity_poly.entity_id
_entity_poly.type
_entity_poly.pdbx_seq_one_letter_code
_entity_poly.pdbx_strand_id
1 'polypeptide(L)'
;CGTLYTVVSGDGCFAIAENAKITLAQLQALNPDLNCDTLGVGDGVCLFLPCQTSYVVQSGDWCAKIQDEQQVSADLLSSLNPGLDCNTIFAGQRLCVAAPTVPPTSTSTPPPPGPTSPPLPTYDCAYEIPIAVGDTCFNLATEFNLQLSQFTSLNSHLNCDSLAPGEVACAAPSCGSRYHVRRCLIRSLTVR
;
A
#
# COMPACT_ATOMS: atom_id res chain seq x y z
N CYS A 1 18.46 4.20 9.31
CA CYS A 1 18.96 3.49 8.12
C CYS A 1 19.36 2.06 8.49
N GLY A 2 19.08 1.06 7.65
CA GLY A 2 19.51 -0.33 7.84
C GLY A 2 20.77 -0.72 7.05
N THR A 3 21.02 -0.08 5.91
CA THR A 3 22.27 -0.21 5.16
C THR A 3 22.72 1.17 4.71
N LEU A 4 23.80 1.66 5.30
CA LEU A 4 24.43 2.93 4.95
C LEU A 4 25.57 2.67 3.97
N TYR A 5 25.57 3.40 2.85
CA TYR A 5 26.66 3.44 1.88
C TYR A 5 27.43 4.74 2.05
N THR A 6 28.76 4.68 1.94
CA THR A 6 29.61 5.86 1.96
C THR A 6 30.06 6.15 0.54
N VAL A 7 29.71 7.34 0.05
CA VAL A 7 30.01 7.78 -1.32
C VAL A 7 31.52 7.79 -1.55
N VAL A 8 31.96 7.23 -2.68
CA VAL A 8 33.35 7.24 -3.15
C VAL A 8 33.51 8.09 -4.41
N SER A 9 34.76 8.29 -4.83
CA SER A 9 35.06 9.08 -6.02
C SER A 9 34.47 8.44 -7.27
N GLY A 10 33.72 9.23 -8.05
CA GLY A 10 33.07 8.79 -9.29
C GLY A 10 31.63 8.34 -9.13
N ASP A 11 31.10 8.30 -7.90
CA ASP A 11 29.70 7.99 -7.66
C ASP A 11 28.76 9.13 -8.08
N GLY A 12 27.55 8.71 -8.45
CA GLY A 12 26.36 9.56 -8.50
C GLY A 12 25.14 8.75 -8.06
N CYS A 13 24.07 9.43 -7.66
CA CYS A 13 22.85 8.77 -7.17
C CYS A 13 22.36 7.63 -8.07
N PHE A 14 22.39 7.81 -9.40
CA PHE A 14 21.96 6.80 -10.35
C PHE A 14 22.81 5.53 -10.27
N ALA A 15 24.13 5.67 -10.33
CA ALA A 15 25.06 4.54 -10.25
C ALA A 15 24.95 3.82 -8.89
N ILE A 16 24.79 4.57 -7.81
CA ILE A 16 24.57 4.01 -6.46
C ILE A 16 23.27 3.19 -6.44
N ALA A 17 22.15 3.74 -6.93
CA ALA A 17 20.86 3.05 -6.96
C ALA A 17 20.89 1.78 -7.83
N GLU A 18 21.47 1.87 -9.03
CA GLU A 18 21.61 0.76 -9.97
C GLU A 18 22.46 -0.38 -9.42
N ASN A 19 23.57 -0.05 -8.75
CA ASN A 19 24.43 -1.01 -8.08
C ASN A 19 23.74 -1.66 -6.88
N ALA A 20 22.97 -0.87 -6.13
CA ALA A 20 22.17 -1.36 -5.01
C ALA A 20 20.92 -2.14 -5.44
N LYS A 21 20.58 -2.17 -6.74
CA LYS A 21 19.37 -2.79 -7.29
C LYS A 21 18.08 -2.22 -6.69
N ILE A 22 18.03 -0.89 -6.56
CA ILE A 22 16.84 -0.10 -6.21
C ILE A 22 16.64 1.00 -7.26
N THR A 23 15.44 1.60 -7.32
CA THR A 23 15.21 2.75 -8.20
C THR A 23 15.79 4.04 -7.60
N LEU A 24 16.01 5.06 -8.44
CA LEU A 24 16.34 6.40 -7.96
C LEU A 24 15.25 6.95 -7.02
N ALA A 25 13.98 6.69 -7.32
CA ALA A 25 12.86 7.09 -6.47
C ALA A 25 12.94 6.45 -5.08
N GLN A 26 13.31 5.17 -4.99
CA GLN A 26 13.54 4.50 -3.71
C GLN A 26 14.74 5.10 -2.96
N LEU A 27 15.84 5.37 -3.66
CA LEU A 27 17.01 6.02 -3.06
C LEU A 27 16.65 7.40 -2.47
N GLN A 28 15.89 8.20 -3.21
CA GLN A 28 15.44 9.53 -2.75
C GLN A 28 14.42 9.43 -1.62
N ALA A 29 13.48 8.49 -1.67
CA ALA A 29 12.50 8.29 -0.61
C ALA A 29 13.15 7.88 0.72
N LEU A 30 14.26 7.14 0.67
CA LEU A 30 15.06 6.78 1.85
C LEU A 30 15.91 7.93 2.39
N ASN A 31 16.18 8.94 1.56
CA ASN A 31 17.06 10.07 1.91
C ASN A 31 16.41 11.39 1.44
N PRO A 32 15.38 11.89 2.15
CA PRO A 32 14.62 13.08 1.73
C PRO A 32 15.47 14.35 1.57
N ASP A 33 16.60 14.43 2.29
CA ASP A 33 17.52 15.57 2.25
C ASP A 33 18.67 15.38 1.23
N LEU A 34 18.73 14.25 0.53
CA LEU A 34 19.78 13.94 -0.44
C LEU A 34 19.62 14.81 -1.69
N ASN A 35 20.62 15.64 -1.96
CA ASN A 35 20.75 16.34 -3.23
C ASN A 35 21.76 15.63 -4.14
N CYS A 36 21.28 15.07 -5.24
CA CYS A 36 22.09 14.31 -6.19
C CYS A 36 23.07 15.16 -7.01
N ASP A 37 22.87 16.48 -7.08
CA ASP A 37 23.76 17.39 -7.82
C ASP A 37 24.97 17.81 -6.98
N THR A 38 24.88 17.67 -5.66
CA THR A 38 25.91 18.11 -4.71
C THR A 38 26.46 16.97 -3.87
N LEU A 39 26.33 15.73 -4.34
CA LEU A 39 26.78 14.53 -3.63
C LEU A 39 28.31 14.53 -3.49
N GLY A 40 28.81 14.50 -2.26
CA GLY A 40 30.22 14.54 -1.91
C GLY A 40 30.79 13.19 -1.52
N VAL A 41 32.07 12.98 -1.80
CA VAL A 41 32.81 11.81 -1.29
C VAL A 41 32.81 11.82 0.23
N GLY A 42 32.47 10.69 0.84
CA GLY A 42 32.32 10.55 2.29
C GLY A 42 30.88 10.75 2.79
N ASP A 43 29.96 11.25 1.95
CA ASP A 43 28.55 11.36 2.32
C ASP A 43 27.93 9.99 2.60
N GLY A 44 27.02 9.95 3.57
CA GLY A 44 26.27 8.76 3.91
C GLY A 44 24.95 8.71 3.15
N VAL A 45 24.73 7.65 2.37
CA VAL A 45 23.48 7.40 1.62
C VAL A 45 22.82 6.14 2.14
N CYS A 46 21.57 6.24 2.59
CA CYS A 46 20.80 5.09 3.02
C CYS A 46 20.29 4.29 1.82
N LEU A 47 20.70 3.03 1.69
CA LEU A 47 20.26 2.14 0.61
C LEU A 47 19.07 1.29 0.99
N PHE A 48 18.95 0.93 2.27
CA PHE A 48 17.87 0.07 2.75
C PHE A 48 17.49 0.45 4.18
N LEU A 49 16.21 0.33 4.52
CA LEU A 49 15.76 0.25 5.91
C LEU A 49 16.20 -1.09 6.53
N PRO A 50 16.19 -1.20 7.87
CA PRO A 50 16.43 -2.48 8.52
C PRO A 50 15.46 -3.54 7.98
N CYS A 51 16.02 -4.65 7.51
CA CYS A 51 15.26 -5.70 6.85
C CYS A 51 15.64 -7.07 7.41
N GLN A 52 14.65 -7.88 7.75
CA GLN A 52 14.84 -9.27 8.19
C GLN A 52 14.97 -10.20 7.00
N THR A 53 14.03 -10.07 6.06
CA THR A 53 13.96 -10.93 4.88
C THR A 53 13.89 -10.07 3.63
N SER A 54 14.88 -10.24 2.75
CA SER A 54 14.91 -9.60 1.44
C SER A 54 14.47 -10.58 0.34
N TYR A 55 13.68 -10.09 -0.60
CA TYR A 55 13.30 -10.77 -1.82
C TYR A 55 13.98 -10.11 -3.03
N VAL A 56 14.41 -10.91 -4.00
CA VAL A 56 14.94 -10.40 -5.28
C VAL A 56 13.90 -10.70 -6.34
N VAL A 57 13.37 -9.64 -6.95
CA VAL A 57 12.34 -9.73 -8.00
C VAL A 57 12.86 -10.58 -9.16
N GLN A 58 12.07 -11.55 -9.59
CA GLN A 58 12.35 -12.43 -10.72
C GLN A 58 11.64 -11.94 -11.98
N SER A 59 12.03 -12.50 -13.13
CA SER A 59 11.33 -12.21 -14.38
C SER A 59 9.89 -12.73 -14.32
N GLY A 60 8.92 -11.88 -14.65
CA GLY A 60 7.50 -12.20 -14.59
C GLY A 60 6.84 -11.98 -13.23
N ASP A 61 7.54 -11.38 -12.27
CA ASP A 61 6.93 -10.96 -11.00
C ASP A 61 6.19 -9.63 -11.12
N TRP A 62 5.15 -9.50 -10.30
CA TRP A 62 4.46 -8.25 -9.96
C TRP A 62 4.20 -8.26 -8.45
N CYS A 63 3.90 -7.09 -7.86
CA CYS A 63 3.80 -6.97 -6.40
C CYS A 63 2.84 -7.98 -5.77
N ALA A 64 1.61 -8.15 -6.29
CA ALA A 64 0.63 -9.05 -5.68
C ALA A 64 1.12 -10.51 -5.63
N LYS A 65 1.80 -10.99 -6.68
CA LYS A 65 2.42 -12.32 -6.66
C LYS A 65 3.46 -12.45 -5.54
N ILE A 66 4.33 -11.46 -5.39
CA ILE A 66 5.35 -11.45 -4.33
C ILE A 66 4.69 -11.37 -2.95
N GLN A 67 3.65 -10.57 -2.80
CA GLN A 67 2.89 -10.43 -1.56
C GLN A 67 2.28 -11.75 -1.12
N ASP A 68 1.67 -12.48 -2.05
CA ASP A 68 1.08 -13.79 -1.78
C ASP A 68 2.17 -14.83 -1.45
N GLU A 69 3.26 -14.89 -2.22
CA GLU A 69 4.36 -15.84 -1.97
C GLU A 69 5.07 -15.59 -0.65
N GLN A 70 5.26 -14.32 -0.30
CA GLN A 70 5.99 -13.90 0.91
C GLN A 70 5.06 -13.66 2.11
N GLN A 71 3.75 -13.82 1.92
CA GLN A 71 2.72 -13.59 2.94
C GLN A 71 2.84 -12.20 3.60
N VAL A 72 3.03 -11.16 2.77
CA VAL A 72 3.19 -9.75 3.19
C VAL A 72 2.07 -8.88 2.65
N SER A 73 1.47 -8.03 3.48
CA SER A 73 0.41 -7.11 3.03
C SER A 73 0.95 -5.99 2.14
N ALA A 74 0.08 -5.38 1.34
CA ALA A 74 0.46 -4.25 0.47
C ALA A 74 1.03 -3.07 1.27
N ASP A 75 0.39 -2.74 2.40
CA ASP A 75 0.82 -1.67 3.29
C ASP A 75 2.17 -1.96 3.93
N LEU A 76 2.37 -3.22 4.36
CA LEU A 76 3.64 -3.62 4.95
C LEU A 76 4.75 -3.60 3.88
N LEU A 77 4.51 -4.16 2.70
CA LEU A 77 5.48 -4.16 1.60
C LEU A 77 5.87 -2.72 1.21
N SER A 78 4.89 -1.82 1.09
CA SER A 78 5.13 -0.42 0.73
C SER A 78 5.88 0.34 1.83
N SER A 79 5.55 0.11 3.11
CA SER A 79 6.25 0.75 4.24
C SER A 79 7.69 0.28 4.41
N LEU A 80 7.97 -0.99 4.09
CA LEU A 80 9.32 -1.56 4.11
C LEU A 80 10.19 -1.09 2.93
N ASN A 81 9.56 -0.63 1.84
CA ASN A 81 10.22 -0.21 0.62
C ASN A 81 9.77 1.20 0.18
N PRO A 82 10.16 2.27 0.90
CA PRO A 82 9.81 3.64 0.52
C PRO A 82 10.16 3.93 -0.94
N GLY A 83 9.22 4.53 -1.68
CA GLY A 83 9.39 4.84 -3.11
C GLY A 83 9.23 3.64 -4.05
N LEU A 84 8.81 2.46 -3.56
CA LEU A 84 8.40 1.34 -4.41
C LEU A 84 7.17 1.73 -5.23
N ASP A 85 7.26 1.52 -6.54
CA ASP A 85 6.12 1.60 -7.45
C ASP A 85 5.87 0.21 -8.05
N CYS A 86 4.73 -0.38 -7.71
CA CYS A 86 4.36 -1.73 -8.11
C CYS A 86 4.13 -1.90 -9.61
N ASN A 87 4.00 -0.81 -10.37
CA ASN A 87 3.86 -0.85 -11.82
C ASN A 87 5.20 -0.89 -12.55
N THR A 88 6.31 -0.60 -11.86
CA THR A 88 7.62 -0.42 -12.47
C THR A 88 8.70 -1.30 -11.84
N ILE A 89 8.31 -2.35 -11.11
CA ILE A 89 9.27 -3.32 -10.57
C ILE A 89 10.00 -4.07 -11.71
N PHE A 90 11.24 -4.46 -11.44
CA PHE A 90 12.09 -5.08 -12.46
C PHE A 90 12.89 -6.26 -11.89
N ALA A 91 13.21 -7.22 -12.76
CA ALA A 91 14.00 -8.38 -12.38
C ALA A 91 15.38 -7.97 -11.83
N GLY A 92 15.77 -8.55 -10.72
CA GLY A 92 16.97 -8.22 -9.97
C GLY A 92 16.78 -7.10 -8.93
N GLN A 93 15.66 -6.39 -8.91
CA GLN A 93 15.36 -5.40 -7.87
C GLN A 93 15.26 -6.07 -6.51
N ARG A 94 15.81 -5.43 -5.47
CA ARG A 94 15.77 -5.95 -4.10
C ARG A 94 14.65 -5.27 -3.30
N LEU A 95 13.74 -6.08 -2.76
CA LEU A 95 12.65 -5.65 -1.88
C LEU A 95 12.84 -6.22 -0.48
N CYS A 96 12.45 -5.48 0.54
CA CYS A 96 12.29 -5.98 1.89
C CYS A 96 10.86 -6.50 2.08
N VAL A 97 10.72 -7.76 2.49
CA VAL A 97 9.40 -8.42 2.64
C VAL A 97 9.09 -8.76 4.10
N ALA A 98 10.06 -8.60 5.01
CA ALA A 98 9.83 -8.66 6.44
C ALA A 98 10.76 -7.68 7.17
N ALA A 99 10.22 -6.88 8.08
CA ALA A 99 11.02 -6.09 9.02
C ALA A 99 11.61 -6.98 10.12
N PRO A 100 12.75 -6.59 10.73
CA PRO A 100 13.25 -7.22 11.94
C PRO A 100 12.16 -7.26 12.99
N THR A 101 11.72 -8.47 13.33
CA THR A 101 10.98 -8.69 14.55
C THR A 101 11.90 -8.33 15.71
N VAL A 102 11.58 -7.24 16.42
CA VAL A 102 11.94 -7.15 17.84
C VAL A 102 11.38 -8.45 18.43
N PRO A 103 12.19 -9.29 19.12
CA PRO A 103 11.72 -10.59 19.57
C PRO A 103 10.35 -10.39 20.22
N PRO A 104 9.28 -11.03 19.69
CA PRO A 104 8.07 -11.08 20.46
C PRO A 104 8.47 -11.79 21.74
N THR A 105 8.20 -11.19 22.90
CA THR A 105 8.09 -11.99 24.11
C THR A 105 7.14 -13.11 23.76
N SER A 106 7.68 -14.31 23.58
CA SER A 106 6.93 -15.50 23.22
C SER A 106 6.06 -15.86 24.41
N THR A 107 4.86 -15.30 24.41
CA THR A 107 3.69 -15.80 25.10
C THR A 107 2.53 -15.59 24.15
N SER A 108 2.23 -16.62 23.36
CA SER A 108 0.89 -16.86 22.85
C SER A 108 -0.03 -17.15 24.04
N THR A 109 -0.36 -16.10 24.78
CA THR A 109 -1.53 -16.08 25.66
C THR A 109 -2.62 -15.39 24.83
N PRO A 110 -3.83 -15.95 24.73
CA PRO A 110 -4.92 -15.28 24.02
C PRO A 110 -5.06 -13.86 24.58
N PRO A 111 -5.25 -12.82 23.74
CA PRO A 111 -5.55 -11.51 24.28
C PRO A 111 -6.81 -11.63 25.16
N PRO A 112 -6.84 -10.97 26.33
CA PRO A 112 -8.08 -10.83 27.08
C PRO A 112 -9.13 -10.23 26.13
N PRO A 113 -10.43 -10.54 26.29
CA PRO A 113 -11.47 -9.91 25.49
C PRO A 113 -11.28 -8.40 25.55
N GLY A 114 -10.91 -7.80 24.41
CA GLY A 114 -10.92 -6.36 24.28
C GLY A 114 -12.34 -5.85 24.52
N PRO A 115 -12.53 -4.56 24.87
CA PRO A 115 -13.86 -3.98 24.88
C PRO A 115 -14.52 -4.29 23.54
N THR A 116 -15.66 -4.95 23.61
CA THR A 116 -16.49 -5.28 22.46
C THR A 116 -16.68 -4.00 21.66
N SER A 117 -16.08 -3.92 20.47
CA SER A 117 -16.40 -2.82 19.57
C SER A 117 -17.92 -2.84 19.39
N PRO A 118 -18.60 -1.68 19.46
CA PRO A 118 -20.02 -1.64 19.19
C PRO A 118 -20.28 -2.32 17.84
N PRO A 119 -21.37 -3.08 17.71
CA PRO A 119 -21.68 -3.79 16.48
C PRO A 119 -21.56 -2.82 15.30
N LEU A 120 -20.81 -3.25 14.27
CA LEU A 120 -20.71 -2.50 13.03
C LEU A 120 -22.13 -2.11 12.60
N PRO A 121 -22.42 -0.83 12.33
CA PRO A 121 -23.70 -0.48 11.73
C PRO A 121 -23.85 -1.30 10.45
N THR A 122 -24.86 -2.15 10.40
CA THR A 122 -25.28 -2.84 9.19
C THR A 122 -25.85 -1.79 8.26
N TYR A 123 -25.08 -1.39 7.27
CA TYR A 123 -25.57 -0.54 6.20
C TYR A 123 -26.31 -1.40 5.19
N ASP A 124 -27.52 -1.01 4.82
CA ASP A 124 -28.20 -1.58 3.67
C ASP A 124 -27.67 -0.92 2.39
N CYS A 125 -27.65 -1.69 1.30
CA CYS A 125 -27.31 -1.18 -0.04
C CYS A 125 -28.32 -0.13 -0.47
N ALA A 126 -27.88 1.12 -0.67
CA ALA A 126 -28.75 2.20 -1.12
C ALA A 126 -28.57 2.53 -2.60
N TYR A 127 -27.38 2.31 -3.14
CA TYR A 127 -27.06 2.50 -4.55
C TYR A 127 -26.26 1.33 -5.08
N GLU A 128 -26.62 0.90 -6.28
CA GLU A 128 -25.84 -0.02 -7.09
C GLU A 128 -25.01 0.81 -8.09
N ILE A 129 -23.69 0.67 -8.03
CA ILE A 129 -22.77 1.36 -8.93
C ILE A 129 -22.03 0.31 -9.78
N PRO A 130 -21.94 0.50 -11.10
CA PRO A 130 -21.11 -0.36 -11.93
C PRO A 130 -19.63 -0.04 -11.69
N ILE A 131 -18.84 -1.08 -11.47
CA ILE A 131 -17.39 -1.03 -11.37
C ILE A 131 -16.84 -0.64 -12.73
N ALA A 132 -16.12 0.46 -12.79
CA ALA A 132 -15.43 0.96 -13.95
C ALA A 132 -14.01 0.35 -14.04
N VAL A 133 -13.43 0.46 -15.24
CA VAL A 133 -12.02 0.08 -15.46
C VAL A 133 -11.13 0.98 -14.61
N GLY A 134 -10.38 0.39 -13.68
CA GLY A 134 -9.47 1.11 -12.77
C GLY A 134 -10.03 1.35 -11.37
N ASP A 135 -11.26 0.94 -11.08
CA ASP A 135 -11.81 0.99 -9.72
C ASP A 135 -11.14 -0.02 -8.80
N THR A 136 -10.98 0.36 -7.54
CA THR A 136 -10.52 -0.52 -6.46
C THR A 136 -11.50 -0.44 -5.30
N CYS A 137 -11.62 -1.51 -4.51
CA CYS A 137 -12.47 -1.49 -3.30
C CYS A 137 -12.08 -0.35 -2.35
N PHE A 138 -10.79 0.02 -2.30
CA PHE A 138 -10.31 1.12 -1.46
C PHE A 138 -10.79 2.49 -1.96
N ASN A 139 -10.66 2.77 -3.26
CA ASN A 139 -11.10 4.04 -3.83
C ASN A 139 -12.62 4.17 -3.78
N LEU A 140 -13.35 3.09 -4.09
CA LEU A 140 -14.80 3.04 -3.96
C LEU A 140 -15.23 3.22 -2.49
N ALA A 141 -14.64 2.50 -1.54
CA ALA A 141 -14.93 2.69 -0.12
C ALA A 141 -14.70 4.13 0.33
N THR A 142 -13.59 4.75 -0.10
CA THR A 142 -13.24 6.13 0.23
C THR A 142 -14.22 7.13 -0.39
N GLU A 143 -14.65 6.90 -1.64
CA GLU A 143 -15.63 7.75 -2.32
C GLU A 143 -16.98 7.78 -1.59
N PHE A 144 -17.41 6.64 -1.03
CA PHE A 144 -18.62 6.55 -0.22
C PHE A 144 -18.38 6.77 1.28
N ASN A 145 -17.19 7.24 1.66
CA ASN A 145 -16.82 7.54 3.03
C ASN A 145 -17.07 6.36 3.99
N LEU A 146 -16.78 5.15 3.51
CA LEU A 146 -16.80 3.88 4.22
C LEU A 146 -15.38 3.45 4.56
N GLN A 147 -15.20 2.80 5.72
CA GLN A 147 -13.98 2.03 5.95
C GLN A 147 -13.94 0.84 4.98
N LEU A 148 -12.74 0.41 4.57
CA LEU A 148 -12.59 -0.74 3.67
C LEU A 148 -13.31 -1.99 4.21
N SER A 149 -13.24 -2.24 5.52
CA SER A 149 -13.94 -3.35 6.20
C SER A 149 -15.47 -3.25 6.13
N GLN A 150 -16.01 -2.04 6.14
CA GLN A 150 -17.45 -1.80 5.99
C GLN A 150 -17.88 -2.01 4.55
N PHE A 151 -17.10 -1.51 3.59
CA PHE A 151 -17.34 -1.69 2.17
C PHE A 151 -17.28 -3.16 1.76
N THR A 152 -16.29 -3.92 2.22
CA THR A 152 -16.17 -5.36 1.93
C THR A 152 -17.25 -6.19 2.59
N SER A 153 -17.75 -5.78 3.77
CA SER A 153 -18.87 -6.46 4.44
C SER A 153 -20.18 -6.24 3.67
N LEU A 154 -20.42 -5.02 3.18
CA LEU A 154 -21.57 -4.68 2.34
C LEU A 154 -21.51 -5.38 0.97
N ASN A 155 -20.30 -5.60 0.46
CA ASN A 155 -20.02 -6.17 -0.85
C ASN A 155 -19.35 -7.55 -0.75
N SER A 156 -19.86 -8.41 0.13
CA SER A 156 -19.27 -9.73 0.38
C SER A 156 -19.22 -10.66 -0.85
N HIS A 157 -19.94 -10.32 -1.92
CA HIS A 157 -19.91 -11.01 -3.21
C HIS A 157 -18.77 -10.54 -4.13
N LEU A 158 -18.17 -9.37 -3.88
CA LEU A 158 -17.08 -8.84 -4.69
C LEU A 158 -15.73 -9.42 -4.25
N ASN A 159 -14.85 -9.64 -5.22
CA ASN A 159 -13.44 -9.92 -4.95
C ASN A 159 -12.61 -8.64 -5.16
N CYS A 160 -12.14 -8.04 -4.07
CA CYS A 160 -11.37 -6.79 -4.12
C CYS A 160 -10.01 -6.91 -4.79
N ASP A 161 -9.48 -8.13 -4.91
CA ASP A 161 -8.21 -8.42 -5.58
C ASP A 161 -8.40 -8.64 -7.10
N SER A 162 -9.64 -8.81 -7.56
CA SER A 162 -9.96 -9.08 -8.96
C SER A 162 -11.30 -8.48 -9.39
N LEU A 163 -11.48 -7.17 -9.15
CA LEU A 163 -12.68 -6.43 -9.55
C LEU A 163 -12.84 -6.44 -11.06
N ALA A 164 -13.97 -6.96 -11.56
CA ALA A 164 -14.24 -6.99 -12.99
C ALA A 164 -15.06 -5.75 -13.43
N PRO A 165 -14.66 -5.06 -14.51
CA PRO A 165 -15.46 -3.97 -15.08
C PRO A 165 -16.87 -4.47 -15.46
N GLY A 166 -17.89 -3.74 -15.00
CA GLY A 166 -19.30 -4.11 -15.18
C GLY A 166 -19.91 -4.95 -14.05
N GLU A 167 -19.10 -5.41 -13.08
CA GLU A 167 -19.64 -5.89 -11.80
C GLU A 167 -20.31 -4.74 -11.04
N VAL A 168 -21.25 -5.06 -10.14
CA VAL A 168 -22.00 -4.04 -9.41
C VAL A 168 -21.59 -4.06 -7.94
N ALA A 169 -21.18 -2.88 -7.44
CA ALA A 169 -20.94 -2.63 -6.03
C ALA A 169 -22.15 -1.96 -5.39
N CYS A 170 -22.47 -2.38 -4.18
CA CYS A 170 -23.37 -1.73 -3.26
C CYS A 170 -22.65 -0.62 -2.50
N ALA A 171 -23.19 0.59 -2.60
CA ALA A 171 -22.79 1.74 -1.82
C ALA A 171 -23.92 2.09 -0.83
N ALA A 172 -23.52 2.37 0.41
CA ALA A 172 -24.41 2.93 1.42
C ALA A 172 -24.31 4.46 1.40
N PRO A 173 -25.37 5.21 1.69
CA PRO A 173 -25.24 6.63 1.89
C PRO A 173 -24.55 6.81 3.25
N SER A 174 -23.36 7.37 3.27
CA SER A 174 -22.76 7.89 4.51
C SER A 174 -23.50 9.17 4.94
N CYS A 175 -24.79 9.09 5.25
CA CYS A 175 -25.46 10.15 6.00
C CYS A 175 -25.25 9.90 7.49
N GLY A 176 -24.01 10.10 7.94
CA GLY A 176 -23.59 9.94 9.32
C GLY A 176 -23.10 11.24 9.93
N SER A 177 -24.04 12.02 10.48
CA SER A 177 -23.92 13.00 11.56
C SER A 177 -22.65 13.89 11.67
N ARG A 178 -22.89 15.17 11.35
CA ARG A 178 -22.08 16.40 11.54
C ARG A 178 -21.05 16.68 10.45
N TYR A 179 -21.33 17.78 9.76
CA TYR A 179 -20.56 18.49 8.72
C TYR A 179 -20.85 18.07 7.26
N HIS A 180 -21.47 19.03 6.57
CA HIS A 180 -21.72 19.12 5.13
C HIS A 180 -22.98 18.44 4.56
N VAL A 181 -24.12 18.88 5.08
CA VAL A 181 -25.34 19.10 4.29
C VAL A 181 -25.01 20.09 3.14
N ARG A 182 -24.63 19.58 1.96
CA ARG A 182 -24.83 20.24 0.64
C ARG A 182 -24.37 19.46 -0.61
N ARG A 183 -24.01 18.17 -0.53
CA ARG A 183 -23.70 17.35 -1.72
C ARG A 183 -24.25 15.91 -1.71
N CYS A 184 -25.32 15.64 -0.95
CA CYS A 184 -26.08 14.37 -1.07
C CYS A 184 -27.21 14.43 -2.13
N LEU A 185 -27.28 15.54 -2.88
CA LEU A 185 -28.10 15.71 -4.07
C LEU A 185 -27.12 15.93 -5.23
N ILE A 186 -27.43 15.37 -6.40
CA ILE A 186 -26.61 15.21 -7.62
C ILE A 186 -25.91 13.83 -7.61
N ARG A 187 -26.40 12.78 -8.25
CA ARG A 187 -27.20 12.68 -9.49
C ARG A 187 -28.38 11.73 -9.31
N SER A 188 -29.57 12.30 -9.22
CA SER A 188 -30.76 11.60 -9.70
C SER A 188 -30.63 11.42 -11.22
N LEU A 189 -30.85 10.19 -11.69
CA LEU A 189 -31.48 9.86 -12.96
C LEU A 189 -30.79 10.37 -14.23
N THR A 190 -30.21 9.47 -15.02
CA THR A 190 -30.72 9.17 -16.37
C THR A 190 -30.03 7.91 -16.91
N VAL A 191 -30.68 6.76 -16.81
CA VAL A 191 -30.75 5.83 -17.94
C VAL A 191 -32.23 5.45 -18.03
N ARG A 192 -32.82 5.75 -19.19
CA ARG A 192 -34.20 5.42 -19.53
C ARG A 192 -34.40 3.92 -19.66
#